data_AF-F9U9P6-F1
#
_entry.id   AF-F9U9P6-F1
#
_cell.length_a   1.000
_cell.length_b   1.000
_cell.length_c   1.000
_cell.angle_alpha   90.00
_cell.angle_beta   90.00
_cell.angle_gamma   90.00
#
_symmetry.space_group_name_H-M   'P 1'
#
loop_
_entity.id
_entity.type
_entity.pdbx_description
1 polymer ?
#
loop_
_entity_poly.entity_id
_entity_poly.type
_entity_poly.pdbx_seq_one_letter_code
_entity_poly.pdbx_strand_id
1 'polypeptide(L)'
;MFDASTFFAELALSGVDLRLEEPGRIKVTGNRAARERWLPEIHQHKTAILAWLGARDRASVDCHQRFVVIRADGAELSVSRCPPCTLAEVQADYPDGVCTVEQVPETAVALAPADLALARAILHAWGEDDPVTMQEWMDGLARDPARLRQMRAQAVALGLAGRDASRLWPCGVSPEFRGTQSVPILRYPRGVAGHGRGVSPNQRSSTS
;
A
#
# COMPACT_ATOMS: atom_id res chain seq x y z
N MET A 1 25.99 9.31 -23.21
CA MET A 1 24.78 9.52 -22.39
C MET A 1 24.42 8.18 -21.78
N PHE A 2 24.18 8.09 -20.47
CA PHE A 2 23.80 6.83 -19.83
C PHE A 2 22.33 6.54 -20.16
N ASP A 3 22.07 5.42 -20.84
CA ASP A 3 20.72 4.92 -21.04
C ASP A 3 20.43 3.82 -20.01
N ALA A 4 19.63 4.18 -19.01
CA ALA A 4 19.26 3.27 -17.94
C ALA A 4 18.52 2.04 -18.47
N SER A 5 17.61 2.20 -19.44
CA SER A 5 16.79 1.09 -19.93
C SER A 5 17.66 -0.03 -20.53
N THR A 6 18.57 0.36 -21.43
CA THR A 6 19.53 -0.56 -22.04
C THR A 6 20.48 -1.17 -21.00
N PHE A 7 21.00 -0.36 -20.08
CA PHE A 7 21.88 -0.84 -19.01
C PHE A 7 21.23 -1.91 -18.11
N PHE A 8 19.98 -1.71 -17.70
CA PHE A 8 19.24 -2.68 -16.90
C PHE A 8 18.89 -3.95 -17.68
N ALA A 9 18.63 -3.86 -18.98
CA ALA A 9 18.42 -5.02 -19.85
C ALA A 9 19.69 -5.89 -19.93
N GLU A 10 20.86 -5.28 -20.11
CA GLU A 10 22.15 -5.99 -20.19
C GLU A 10 22.56 -6.65 -18.86
N LEU A 11 22.29 -5.98 -17.73
CA LEU A 11 22.45 -6.55 -16.40
C LEU A 11 21.58 -7.80 -16.22
N ALA A 12 20.30 -7.71 -16.61
CA ALA A 12 19.37 -8.83 -16.51
C ALA A 12 19.81 -10.02 -17.38
N LEU A 13 20.27 -9.77 -18.61
CA LEU A 13 20.84 -10.80 -19.49
C LEU A 13 22.10 -11.45 -18.89
N SER A 14 22.85 -10.71 -18.07
CA SER A 14 24.01 -11.21 -17.34
C SER A 14 23.67 -11.90 -16.01
N GLY A 15 22.38 -12.01 -15.67
CA GLY A 15 21.93 -12.58 -14.40
C GLY A 15 22.27 -11.71 -13.17
N VAL A 16 22.39 -10.40 -13.36
CA VAL A 16 22.61 -9.41 -12.29
C VAL A 16 21.35 -8.58 -12.11
N ASP A 17 20.90 -8.44 -10.87
CA ASP A 17 19.75 -7.60 -10.51
C ASP A 17 20.18 -6.54 -9.48
N LEU A 18 19.67 -5.31 -9.67
CA LEU A 18 19.93 -4.17 -8.80
C LEU A 18 18.64 -3.73 -8.13
N ARG A 19 18.69 -3.54 -6.81
CA ARG A 19 17.55 -3.04 -6.03
C ARG A 19 17.98 -1.92 -5.11
N LEU A 20 17.05 -1.03 -4.79
CA LEU A 20 17.22 -0.09 -3.68
C LEU A 20 17.00 -0.86 -2.38
N GLU A 21 17.94 -0.77 -1.43
CA GLU A 21 17.77 -1.37 -0.09
C GLU A 21 17.39 -0.30 0.94
N GLU A 22 18.02 0.87 0.82
CA GLU A 22 17.76 2.08 1.62
C GLU A 22 17.99 3.30 0.70
N PRO A 23 17.49 4.50 1.04
CA PRO A 23 17.79 5.72 0.29
C PRO A 23 19.30 5.88 0.06
N GLY A 24 19.71 5.85 -1.21
CA GLY A 24 21.12 6.00 -1.61
C GLY A 24 21.96 4.72 -1.60
N ARG A 25 21.38 3.55 -1.25
CA ARG A 25 22.08 2.26 -1.23
C ARG A 25 21.53 1.30 -2.29
N ILE A 26 22.42 0.87 -3.20
CA ILE A 26 22.13 -0.13 -4.23
C ILE A 26 22.59 -1.50 -3.72
N LYS A 27 21.68 -2.47 -3.75
CA LYS A 27 21.97 -3.89 -3.54
C LYS A 27 22.16 -4.57 -4.89
N VAL A 28 23.30 -5.24 -5.05
CA VAL A 28 23.64 -5.99 -6.27
C VAL A 28 23.55 -7.49 -6.00
N THR A 29 22.64 -8.16 -6.68
CA THR A 29 22.43 -9.61 -6.59
C THR A 29 22.75 -10.29 -7.92
N GLY A 30 23.12 -11.57 -7.88
CA GLY A 30 23.59 -12.32 -9.05
C GLY A 30 24.86 -13.12 -8.76
N ASN A 31 25.34 -13.87 -9.77
CA ASN A 31 26.58 -14.63 -9.66
C ASN A 31 27.77 -13.67 -9.38
N ARG A 32 28.71 -14.10 -8.52
CA ARG A 32 29.89 -13.32 -8.14
C ARG A 32 30.67 -12.77 -9.33
N ALA A 33 30.98 -13.59 -10.34
CA ALA A 33 31.78 -13.17 -11.48
C ALA A 33 31.06 -12.10 -12.33
N ALA A 34 29.75 -12.25 -12.52
CA ALA A 34 28.93 -11.27 -13.21
C ALA A 34 28.87 -9.96 -12.41
N ARG A 35 28.67 -10.02 -11.09
CA ARG A 35 28.68 -8.81 -10.24
C ARG A 35 30.02 -8.08 -10.30
N GLU A 36 31.13 -8.79 -10.14
CA GLU A 36 32.47 -8.19 -10.18
C GLU A 36 32.76 -7.51 -11.52
N ARG A 37 32.26 -8.07 -12.63
CA ARG A 37 32.34 -7.45 -13.97
C ARG A 37 31.59 -6.11 -14.04
N TRP A 38 30.39 -6.04 -13.46
CA TRP A 38 29.51 -4.87 -13.57
C TRP A 38 29.77 -3.79 -12.51
N LEU A 39 30.49 -4.09 -11.42
CA LEU A 39 30.75 -3.13 -10.34
C LEU A 39 31.37 -1.79 -10.79
N PRO A 40 32.37 -1.74 -11.70
CA PRO A 40 32.93 -0.49 -12.16
C PRO A 40 31.90 0.42 -12.84
N GLU A 41 31.05 -0.12 -13.71
CA GLU A 41 30.01 0.61 -14.44
C GLU A 41 28.89 1.06 -13.49
N ILE A 42 28.50 0.21 -12.53
CA ILE A 42 27.56 0.58 -11.47
C ILE A 42 28.10 1.75 -10.63
N HIS A 43 29.40 1.75 -10.30
CA HIS A 43 30.02 2.86 -9.56
C HIS A 43 30.09 4.14 -10.41
N GLN A 44 30.47 4.03 -11.69
CA GLN A 44 30.54 5.16 -12.61
C GLN A 44 29.19 5.85 -12.79
N HIS A 45 28.09 5.07 -12.84
CA HIS A 45 26.75 5.58 -13.10
C HIS A 45 25.85 5.60 -11.86
N LYS A 46 26.42 5.47 -10.66
CA LYS A 46 25.68 5.31 -9.39
C LYS A 46 24.54 6.32 -9.21
N THR A 47 24.79 7.60 -9.47
CA THR A 47 23.78 8.66 -9.31
C THR A 47 22.60 8.48 -10.28
N ALA A 48 22.87 8.14 -11.54
CA ALA A 48 21.82 7.90 -12.52
C ALA A 48 21.03 6.62 -12.22
N ILE A 49 21.71 5.57 -11.78
CA ILE A 49 21.10 4.32 -11.34
C ILE A 49 20.20 4.54 -10.12
N LEU A 50 20.67 5.29 -9.11
CA LEU A 50 19.86 5.65 -7.94
C LEU A 50 18.63 6.47 -8.32
N ALA A 51 18.79 7.46 -9.20
CA ALA A 51 17.67 8.27 -9.68
C ALA A 51 16.63 7.41 -10.40
N TRP A 52 17.08 6.48 -11.26
CA TRP A 52 16.20 5.58 -11.99
C TRP A 52 15.52 4.56 -11.07
N LEU A 53 16.26 3.92 -10.16
CA LEU A 53 15.71 2.99 -9.17
C LEU A 53 14.71 3.69 -8.25
N GLY A 54 15.02 4.91 -7.78
CA GLY A 54 14.10 5.70 -6.96
C GLY A 54 12.86 6.18 -7.74
N ALA A 55 12.97 6.47 -9.02
CA ALA A 55 11.81 6.76 -9.87
C ALA A 55 10.95 5.52 -10.08
N ARG A 56 11.57 4.36 -10.33
CA ARG A 56 10.89 3.07 -10.47
C ARG A 56 10.20 2.62 -9.18
N ASP A 57 10.85 2.78 -8.03
CA ASP A 57 10.28 2.39 -6.74
C ASP A 57 9.09 3.30 -6.37
N ARG A 58 9.19 4.61 -6.64
CA ARG A 58 8.04 5.52 -6.53
C ARG A 58 6.91 5.17 -7.48
N ALA A 59 7.22 4.79 -8.72
CA ALA A 59 6.22 4.25 -9.65
C ALA A 59 5.65 2.90 -9.19
N SER A 60 6.36 2.15 -8.34
CA SER A 60 5.89 0.90 -7.73
C SER A 60 4.97 1.14 -6.54
N VAL A 61 5.13 2.24 -5.79
CA VAL A 61 4.19 2.63 -4.72
C VAL A 61 2.84 3.06 -5.32
N ASP A 62 2.85 3.58 -6.55
CA ASP A 62 1.66 3.82 -7.39
C ASP A 62 1.50 2.79 -8.52
N CYS A 63 1.87 1.51 -8.31
CA CYS A 63 1.74 0.45 -9.34
C CYS A 63 0.29 0.09 -9.68
N HIS A 64 -0.69 0.76 -9.07
CA HIS A 64 -2.08 0.44 -9.21
C HIS A 64 -2.74 1.42 -10.17
N GLN A 65 -3.08 0.96 -11.38
CA GLN A 65 -3.95 1.73 -12.26
C GLN A 65 -5.40 1.40 -11.91
N ARG A 66 -6.20 2.45 -11.68
CA ARG A 66 -7.62 2.33 -11.39
C ARG A 66 -8.46 2.58 -12.64
N PHE A 67 -9.53 1.82 -12.74
CA PHE A 67 -10.49 1.87 -13.81
C PHE A 67 -11.90 1.95 -13.23
N VAL A 68 -12.77 2.66 -13.91
CA VAL A 68 -14.21 2.64 -13.65
C VAL A 68 -14.85 1.79 -14.73
N VAL A 69 -15.67 0.82 -14.32
CA VAL A 69 -16.47 -0.03 -15.20
C VAL A 69 -17.93 0.29 -14.96
N ILE A 70 -18.62 0.80 -15.98
CA ILE A 70 -20.07 0.99 -15.97
C ILE A 70 -20.69 -0.23 -16.63
N ARG A 71 -21.38 -1.08 -15.87
CA ARG A 71 -22.04 -2.28 -16.39
C ARG A 71 -23.31 -1.92 -17.17
N ALA A 72 -23.82 -2.86 -17.97
CA ALA A 72 -25.04 -2.68 -18.75
C ALA A 72 -26.29 -2.31 -17.91
N ASP A 73 -26.33 -2.70 -16.64
CA ASP A 73 -27.38 -2.33 -15.69
C ASP A 73 -27.20 -0.93 -15.07
N GLY A 74 -26.14 -0.22 -15.45
CA GLY A 74 -25.76 1.08 -14.91
C GLY A 74 -24.97 1.02 -13.60
N ALA A 75 -24.69 -0.18 -13.07
CA ALA A 75 -23.89 -0.31 -11.85
C ALA A 75 -22.42 0.07 -12.11
N GLU A 76 -21.87 0.89 -11.23
CA GLU A 76 -20.48 1.33 -11.27
C GLU A 76 -19.60 0.41 -10.42
N LEU A 77 -18.48 -0.04 -10.99
CA LEU A 77 -17.46 -0.84 -10.32
C LEU A 77 -16.09 -0.16 -10.47
N SER A 78 -15.40 0.11 -9.37
CA SER A 78 -13.98 0.52 -9.40
C SER A 78 -13.11 -0.74 -9.37
N VAL A 79 -12.21 -0.85 -10.36
CA VAL A 79 -11.26 -1.95 -10.52
C VAL A 79 -9.84 -1.40 -10.39
N SER A 80 -9.00 -2.06 -9.61
CA SER A 80 -7.60 -1.69 -9.42
C SER A 80 -6.69 -2.83 -9.88
N ARG A 81 -5.63 -2.52 -10.63
CA ARG A 81 -4.71 -3.51 -11.23
C ARG A 81 -3.27 -3.18 -10.86
N CYS A 82 -2.58 -4.13 -10.20
CA CYS A 82 -1.12 -4.12 -10.03
C CYS A 82 -0.56 -5.50 -10.41
N PRO A 83 0.34 -5.60 -11.41
CA PRO A 83 0.90 -4.49 -12.19
C PRO A 83 -0.19 -3.77 -13.02
N PRO A 84 0.04 -2.50 -13.43
CA PRO A 84 -0.87 -1.79 -14.32
C PRO A 84 -1.10 -2.57 -15.60
N CYS A 85 -2.32 -2.54 -16.12
CA CYS A 85 -2.67 -3.12 -17.41
C CYS A 85 -3.32 -2.06 -18.30
N THR A 86 -3.44 -2.33 -19.59
CA THR A 86 -4.09 -1.44 -20.55
C THR A 86 -5.61 -1.41 -20.36
N LEU A 87 -6.26 -0.35 -20.85
CA LEU A 87 -7.72 -0.26 -20.87
C LEU A 87 -8.36 -1.42 -21.66
N ALA A 88 -7.72 -1.88 -22.74
CA ALA A 88 -8.19 -3.00 -23.54
C ALA A 88 -8.19 -4.32 -22.75
N GLU A 89 -7.18 -4.56 -21.91
CA GLU A 89 -7.14 -5.74 -21.03
C GLU A 89 -8.26 -5.70 -19.99
N VAL A 90 -8.54 -4.52 -19.40
CA VAL A 90 -9.69 -4.38 -18.50
C VAL A 90 -11.01 -4.58 -19.24
N GLN A 91 -11.14 -4.02 -20.45
CA GLN A 91 -12.33 -4.16 -21.28
C GLN A 91 -12.60 -5.61 -21.68
N ALA A 92 -11.55 -6.42 -21.87
CA ALA A 92 -11.68 -7.85 -22.17
C ALA A 92 -12.24 -8.65 -20.97
N ASP A 93 -11.91 -8.25 -19.74
CA ASP A 93 -12.45 -8.87 -18.52
C ASP A 93 -13.90 -8.47 -18.23
N TYR A 94 -14.36 -7.35 -18.79
CA TYR A 94 -15.72 -6.82 -18.62
C TYR A 94 -16.37 -6.49 -19.98
N PRO A 95 -16.66 -7.50 -20.82
CA PRO A 95 -17.10 -7.29 -22.21
C PRO A 95 -18.45 -6.55 -22.30
N ASP A 96 -19.31 -6.70 -21.30
CA ASP A 96 -20.63 -6.06 -21.24
C ASP A 96 -20.62 -4.69 -20.53
N GLY A 97 -19.45 -4.22 -20.09
CA GLY A 97 -19.28 -2.94 -19.41
C GLY A 97 -18.54 -1.92 -20.28
N VAL A 98 -18.68 -0.63 -19.96
CA VAL A 98 -17.85 0.44 -20.50
C VAL A 98 -16.74 0.73 -19.50
N CYS A 99 -15.50 0.46 -19.89
CA CYS A 99 -14.34 0.73 -19.05
C CYS A 99 -13.73 2.10 -19.37
N THR A 100 -13.35 2.87 -18.35
CA THR A 100 -12.53 4.08 -18.49
C THR A 100 -11.42 4.10 -17.44
N VAL A 101 -10.32 4.80 -17.74
CA VAL A 101 -9.28 5.06 -16.73
C VAL A 101 -9.85 6.05 -15.71
N GLU A 102 -9.81 5.69 -14.43
CA GLU A 102 -10.25 6.57 -13.35
C GLU A 102 -9.28 7.75 -13.26
N GLN A 103 -9.73 8.94 -13.67
CA GLN A 103 -8.95 10.16 -13.52
C GLN A 103 -9.00 10.58 -12.06
N VAL A 104 -7.87 10.48 -11.36
CA VAL A 104 -7.74 11.09 -10.03
C VAL A 104 -7.56 12.59 -10.24
N PRO A 105 -8.46 13.45 -9.71
CA PRO A 105 -8.28 14.89 -9.82
C PRO A 105 -6.93 15.31 -9.20
N GLU A 106 -6.09 15.98 -9.98
CA GLU A 106 -4.77 16.45 -9.50
C GLU A 106 -4.90 17.47 -8.36
N THR A 107 -6.01 18.22 -8.34
CA THR A 107 -6.21 19.28 -7.35
C THR A 107 -7.01 18.76 -6.17
N ALA A 108 -6.32 18.54 -5.05
CA ALA A 108 -6.94 18.27 -3.77
C ALA A 108 -7.78 19.49 -3.34
N VAL A 109 -9.07 19.27 -3.07
CA VAL A 109 -9.92 20.27 -2.41
C VAL A 109 -9.77 20.08 -0.91
N ALA A 110 -9.49 21.16 -0.18
CA ALA A 110 -9.37 21.10 1.28
C ALA A 110 -10.63 20.47 1.89
N LEU A 111 -10.44 19.42 2.72
CA LEU A 111 -11.53 18.76 3.41
C LEU A 111 -12.23 19.74 4.36
N ALA A 112 -13.56 19.67 4.41
CA ALA A 112 -14.30 20.40 5.44
C ALA A 112 -13.87 19.92 6.83
N PRO A 113 -13.85 20.80 7.86
CA PRO A 113 -13.42 20.40 9.21
C PRO A 113 -14.15 19.19 9.79
N ALA A 114 -15.44 19.04 9.47
CA ALA A 114 -16.25 17.89 9.90
C ALA A 114 -15.79 16.59 9.22
N ASP A 115 -15.46 16.62 7.93
CA ASP A 115 -14.95 15.46 7.21
C ASP A 115 -13.55 15.07 7.70
N LEU A 116 -12.69 16.06 7.99
CA LEU A 116 -11.36 15.82 8.57
C LEU A 116 -11.45 15.14 9.95
N ALA A 117 -12.36 15.60 10.80
CA ALA A 117 -12.57 15.02 12.12
C ALA A 117 -13.12 13.58 12.02
N LEU A 118 -14.04 13.34 11.08
CA LEU A 118 -14.60 12.01 10.82
C LEU A 118 -13.54 11.05 10.28
N ALA A 119 -12.70 11.52 9.35
CA ALA A 119 -11.56 10.79 8.80
C ALA A 119 -10.62 10.32 9.94
N ARG A 120 -10.21 11.25 10.81
CA ARG A 120 -9.35 10.92 11.97
C ARG A 120 -10.00 9.91 12.91
N ALA A 121 -11.30 10.02 13.15
CA ALA A 121 -12.03 9.09 14.00
C ALA A 121 -12.06 7.66 13.41
N ILE A 122 -12.20 7.52 12.10
CA ILE A 122 -12.13 6.22 11.41
C ILE A 122 -10.73 5.64 11.53
N LEU A 123 -9.69 6.42 11.22
CA LEU A 123 -8.30 5.97 11.32
C LEU A 123 -7.97 5.50 12.74
N HIS A 124 -8.39 6.26 13.75
CA HIS A 124 -8.23 5.86 15.14
C HIS A 124 -9.01 4.58 15.50
N ALA A 125 -10.24 4.42 15.00
CA ALA A 125 -11.02 3.20 15.19
C ALA A 125 -10.37 1.96 14.54
N TRP A 126 -9.59 2.16 13.48
CA TRP A 126 -8.77 1.11 12.86
C TRP A 126 -7.43 0.89 13.57
N GLY A 127 -7.06 1.77 14.50
CA GLY A 127 -5.75 1.75 15.16
C GLY A 127 -4.61 2.19 14.23
N GLU A 128 -4.90 3.02 13.25
CA GLU A 128 -3.90 3.65 12.39
C GLU A 128 -3.38 4.92 13.06
N ASP A 129 -2.10 4.89 13.44
CA ASP A 129 -1.41 5.96 14.17
C ASP A 129 -0.17 6.46 13.39
N ASP A 130 0.17 5.87 12.24
CA ASP A 130 1.31 6.31 11.43
C ASP A 130 0.98 7.64 10.72
N PRO A 131 1.72 8.74 11.01
CA PRO A 131 1.38 10.06 10.51
C PRO A 131 1.47 10.18 8.99
N VAL A 132 2.32 9.37 8.33
CA VAL A 132 2.45 9.37 6.87
C VAL A 132 1.20 8.74 6.25
N THR A 133 0.83 7.55 6.69
CA THR A 133 -0.37 6.83 6.24
C THR A 133 -1.64 7.65 6.46
N MET A 134 -1.76 8.29 7.63
CA MET A 134 -2.89 9.19 7.92
C MET A 134 -2.96 10.35 6.93
N GLN A 135 -1.82 11.00 6.63
CA GLN A 135 -1.77 12.13 5.71
C GLN A 135 -2.09 11.70 4.26
N GLU A 136 -1.51 10.59 3.79
CA GLU A 136 -1.79 10.05 2.47
C GLU A 136 -3.27 9.71 2.28
N TRP A 137 -3.90 9.17 3.32
CA TRP A 137 -5.33 8.87 3.28
C TRP A 137 -6.19 10.15 3.25
N MET A 138 -5.87 11.14 4.09
CA MET A 138 -6.55 12.45 4.08
C MET A 138 -6.40 13.16 2.73
N ASP A 139 -5.20 13.13 2.13
CA ASP A 139 -4.95 13.65 0.80
C ASP A 139 -5.77 12.91 -0.26
N GLY A 140 -5.88 11.58 -0.14
CA GLY A 140 -6.72 10.76 -1.00
C GLY A 140 -8.20 11.14 -0.92
N LEU A 141 -8.71 11.45 0.28
CA LEU A 141 -10.08 11.94 0.47
C LEU A 141 -10.28 13.34 -0.13
N ALA A 142 -9.27 14.21 -0.03
CA ALA A 142 -9.32 15.56 -0.56
C ALA A 142 -9.33 15.61 -2.10
N ARG A 143 -8.69 14.63 -2.75
CA ARG A 143 -8.65 14.53 -4.22
C ARG A 143 -9.88 13.85 -4.81
N ASP A 144 -10.51 12.92 -4.08
CA ASP A 144 -11.53 12.03 -4.63
C ASP A 144 -12.88 12.14 -3.87
N PRO A 145 -13.88 12.84 -4.44
CA PRO A 145 -15.21 12.94 -3.86
C PRO A 145 -15.92 11.60 -3.67
N ALA A 146 -15.60 10.57 -4.47
CA ALA A 146 -16.17 9.24 -4.31
C ALA A 146 -15.61 8.55 -3.06
N ARG A 147 -14.29 8.63 -2.81
CA ARG A 147 -13.69 8.18 -1.55
C ARG A 147 -14.27 8.91 -0.35
N LEU A 148 -14.52 10.21 -0.46
CA LEU A 148 -15.18 10.95 0.62
C LEU A 148 -16.60 10.42 0.92
N ARG A 149 -17.39 10.10 -0.12
CA ARG A 149 -18.71 9.47 0.05
C ARG A 149 -18.60 8.08 0.69
N GLN A 150 -17.64 7.26 0.25
CA GLN A 150 -17.38 5.93 0.81
C GLN A 150 -16.96 6.03 2.29
N MET A 151 -16.10 6.98 2.63
CA MET A 151 -15.69 7.26 4.01
C MET A 151 -16.91 7.62 4.88
N ARG A 152 -17.82 8.47 4.39
CA ARG A 152 -19.07 8.80 5.11
C ARG A 152 -19.96 7.57 5.31
N ALA A 153 -20.10 6.71 4.31
CA ALA A 153 -20.84 5.45 4.46
C ALA A 153 -20.17 4.50 5.47
N GLN A 154 -18.84 4.42 5.45
CA GLN A 154 -18.05 3.64 6.43
C GLN A 154 -18.24 4.17 7.85
N ALA A 155 -18.27 5.49 8.03
CA ALA A 155 -18.56 6.11 9.33
C ALA A 155 -19.94 5.71 9.86
N VAL A 156 -20.96 5.64 8.99
CA VAL A 156 -22.30 5.15 9.37
C VAL A 156 -22.22 3.69 9.83
N ALA A 157 -21.54 2.84 9.06
CA ALA A 157 -21.38 1.42 9.39
C ALA A 157 -20.64 1.19 10.71
N LEU A 158 -19.67 2.05 11.04
CA LEU A 158 -18.94 2.04 12.31
C LEU A 158 -19.68 2.71 13.47
N GLY A 159 -20.89 3.25 13.24
CA GLY A 159 -21.65 3.99 14.26
C GLY A 159 -20.98 5.29 14.71
N LEU A 160 -20.15 5.89 13.85
CA LEU A 160 -19.47 7.16 14.05
C LEU A 160 -20.28 8.34 13.49
N ALA A 161 -21.19 8.09 12.55
CA ALA A 161 -22.06 9.12 11.99
C ALA A 161 -23.02 9.68 13.06
N GLY A 162 -23.07 11.02 13.17
CA GLY A 162 -23.93 11.72 14.13
C GLY A 162 -23.33 11.86 15.54
N ARG A 163 -22.15 11.29 15.81
CA ARG A 163 -21.37 11.69 16.98
C ARG A 163 -20.80 13.08 16.70
N ASP A 164 -21.04 14.00 17.63
CA ASP A 164 -20.37 15.29 17.61
C ASP A 164 -18.86 15.04 17.59
N ALA A 165 -18.20 15.40 16.50
CA ALA A 165 -16.78 15.10 16.31
C ALA A 165 -15.90 15.82 17.34
N SER A 166 -16.42 16.89 17.97
CA SER A 166 -15.77 17.55 19.11
C SER A 166 -15.81 16.70 20.40
N ARG A 167 -16.66 15.67 20.46
CA ARG A 167 -16.76 14.70 21.56
C ARG A 167 -15.96 13.42 21.31
N LEU A 168 -15.39 13.25 20.11
CA LEU A 168 -14.46 12.16 19.82
C LEU A 168 -13.10 12.53 20.41
N TRP A 169 -12.91 12.15 21.67
CA TRP A 169 -11.77 12.51 22.49
C TRP A 169 -10.43 11.98 21.93
N PRO A 170 -9.35 12.78 21.96
CA PRO A 170 -8.03 12.41 21.44
C PRO A 170 -7.26 11.40 22.32
N CYS A 171 -7.80 10.99 23.46
CA CYS A 171 -7.12 10.11 24.42
C CYS A 171 -8.05 9.01 24.96
N GLY A 172 -8.53 8.14 24.07
CA GLY A 172 -8.78 6.72 24.36
C GLY A 172 -9.76 6.28 25.45
N VAL A 173 -10.38 7.16 26.24
CA VAL A 173 -11.40 6.79 27.24
C VAL A 173 -12.43 7.91 27.37
N SER A 174 -13.67 7.65 26.96
CA SER A 174 -14.79 8.55 27.22
C SER A 174 -15.15 8.52 28.72
N PRO A 175 -15.38 9.68 29.37
CA PRO A 175 -15.85 9.74 30.76
C PRO A 175 -17.21 9.03 30.97
N GLU A 176 -18.00 8.92 29.90
CA GLU A 176 -19.33 8.31 29.92
C GLU A 176 -19.30 6.78 30.02
N PHE A 177 -18.11 6.17 29.94
CA PHE A 177 -17.89 4.72 30.08
C PHE A 177 -17.48 4.27 31.49
N ARG A 178 -17.66 5.10 32.52
CA ARG A 178 -17.62 4.63 33.91
C ARG A 178 -18.97 3.97 34.27
N GLY A 179 -19.15 2.70 33.91
CA GLY A 179 -20.21 1.89 34.55
C GLY A 179 -20.81 0.75 33.74
N THR A 180 -20.64 0.70 32.42
CA THR A 180 -21.08 -0.46 31.63
C THR A 180 -19.90 -1.38 31.35
N GLN A 181 -20.03 -2.64 31.76
CA GLN A 181 -19.10 -3.72 31.44
C GLN A 181 -18.92 -3.80 29.92
N SER A 182 -17.89 -3.16 29.39
CA SER A 182 -17.43 -3.39 28.03
C SER A 182 -16.79 -4.77 28.01
N VAL A 183 -17.47 -5.72 27.39
CA VAL A 183 -16.85 -7.00 27.04
C VAL A 183 -15.72 -6.67 26.07
N PRO A 184 -14.46 -7.06 26.35
CA PRO A 184 -13.38 -6.81 25.42
C PRO A 184 -13.68 -7.54 24.11
N ILE A 185 -13.67 -6.80 23.00
CA ILE A 185 -13.63 -7.42 21.67
C ILE A 185 -12.37 -8.28 21.65
N LEU A 186 -12.56 -9.59 21.52
CA LEU A 186 -11.47 -10.56 21.41
C LEU A 186 -10.55 -10.12 20.26
N ARG A 187 -9.38 -9.61 20.61
CA ARG A 187 -8.31 -9.40 19.64
C ARG A 187 -7.87 -10.78 19.19
N TYR A 188 -8.07 -11.12 17.92
CA TYR A 188 -7.38 -12.27 17.34
C TYR A 188 -5.87 -12.04 17.51
N PRO A 189 -5.13 -12.94 18.17
CA PRO A 189 -3.69 -12.80 18.25
C PRO A 189 -3.13 -12.94 16.83
N ARG A 190 -2.45 -11.89 16.35
CA ARG A 190 -1.57 -12.00 15.19
C ARG A 190 -0.56 -13.11 15.52
N GLY A 191 -0.59 -14.20 14.75
CA GLY A 191 0.36 -15.28 14.86
C GLY A 191 1.76 -14.75 14.63
N VAL A 192 2.52 -14.61 15.72
CA VAL A 192 3.95 -14.36 15.65
C VAL A 192 4.57 -15.66 15.18
N ALA A 193 5.01 -15.73 13.92
CA ALA A 193 5.80 -16.82 13.41
C ALA A 193 7.16 -16.82 14.12
N GLY A 194 7.19 -17.48 15.28
CA GLY A 194 8.40 -17.72 16.04
C GLY A 194 9.32 -18.70 15.31
N HIS A 195 10.58 -18.30 15.17
CA HIS A 195 11.70 -19.12 14.76
C HIS A 195 11.74 -20.49 15.46
N GLY A 196 11.53 -21.57 14.69
CA GLY A 196 11.93 -22.91 15.09
C GLY A 196 13.43 -23.10 14.88
N ARG A 197 14.24 -22.84 15.92
CA ARG A 197 15.56 -23.46 16.04
C ARG A 197 15.35 -24.95 16.27
N GLY A 198 15.71 -25.77 15.29
CA GLY A 198 15.75 -27.22 15.42
C GLY A 198 16.80 -27.63 16.46
N VAL A 199 16.33 -28.01 17.64
CA VAL A 199 17.12 -28.79 18.61
C VAL A 199 16.85 -30.26 18.30
N SER A 200 17.86 -30.98 17.81
CA SER A 200 17.83 -32.44 17.71
C SER A 200 17.85 -33.06 19.10
N PRO A 201 16.90 -33.95 19.45
CA PRO A 201 17.07 -34.86 20.56
C PRO A 201 17.67 -36.19 20.07
N ASN A 202 18.77 -36.56 20.71
CA ASN A 202 19.40 -37.86 20.63
C ASN A 202 18.69 -38.85 21.57
N GLN A 203 18.56 -40.10 21.12
CA GLN A 203 18.35 -41.36 21.86
C GLN A 203 17.02 -41.64 22.60
N ARG A 204 16.38 -42.78 22.25
CA ARG A 204 16.57 -44.09 22.92
C ARG A 204 15.82 -45.24 22.22
N SER A 205 16.59 -46.31 21.99
CA SER A 205 16.33 -47.74 22.24
C SER A 205 14.93 -48.34 22.08
N SER A 206 14.82 -49.41 21.28
CA SER A 206 14.07 -50.67 21.51
C SER A 206 14.40 -51.64 20.37
N THR A 207 15.25 -52.65 20.59
CA THR A 207 14.88 -54.08 20.78
C THR A 207 14.00 -54.67 19.68
N SER A 208 14.60 -55.39 18.75
CA SER A 208 14.47 -56.86 18.53
C SER A 208 15.44 -57.29 17.45
#